data_AF-K1S8L5-F1
#
_entry.id   AF-K1S8L5-F1
#
_cell.length_a   1.000
_cell.length_b   1.000
_cell.length_c   1.000
_cell.angle_alpha   90.00
_cell.angle_beta   90.00
_cell.angle_gamma   90.00
#
_symmetry.space_group_name_H-M   'P 1'
#
loop_
_entity.id
_entity.type
_entity.pdbx_description
1 polymer ?
#
loop_
_entity_poly.entity_id
_entity_poly.type
_entity_poly.pdbx_seq_one_letter_code
_entity_poly.pdbx_strand_id
1 'polypeptide(L)' 'MMLTFKIEEGKTMGVVGESGCGKSTLGRTIIHLQDSTDGQIIFDGKDVTKVDKNGLADLRNDMQIIFQDPYSS' A
#
# COMPACT_ATOMS: atom_id res chain seq x y z
N MET A 1 -12.95 -3.55 -5.98
CA MET A 1 -13.42 -2.41 -5.17
C MET A 1 -12.72 -1.17 -5.69
N MET A 2 -13.45 -0.10 -5.99
CA MET A 2 -12.86 1.18 -6.40
C MET A 2 -12.74 2.06 -5.17
N LEU A 3 -11.53 2.53 -4.86
CA LEU A 3 -11.22 3.35 -3.69
C LEU A 3 -10.44 4.58 -4.11
N THR A 4 -10.69 5.69 -3.43
CA THR A 4 -9.90 6.91 -3.58
C THR A 4 -9.76 7.55 -2.21
N PHE A 5 -8.53 7.77 -1.79
CA PHE A 5 -8.20 8.46 -0.55
C PHE A 5 -6.86 9.16 -0.70
N LYS A 6 -6.61 10.14 0.17
CA LYS A 6 -5.35 10.87 0.28
C LYS A 6 -4.96 10.90 1.74
N ILE A 7 -3.69 10.64 2.02
CA ILE A 7 -3.09 10.80 3.35
C ILE A 7 -2.12 11.95 3.24
N GLU A 8 -2.31 12.98 4.07
CA GLU A 8 -1.36 14.10 4.14
C GLU A 8 -0.13 13.71 4.95
N GLU A 9 0.99 14.37 4.68
CA GLU A 9 2.23 14.18 5.43
C GLU A 9 2.01 14.39 6.93
N GLY A 10 2.58 13.50 7.76
CA GLY A 10 2.42 13.53 9.21
C GLY A 10 1.04 13.14 9.73
N LYS A 11 0.13 12.64 8.88
CA LYS A 11 -1.17 12.11 9.30
C LYS A 11 -1.20 10.59 9.31
N THR A 12 -2.01 10.06 10.23
CA THR A 12 -2.30 8.63 10.32
C THR A 12 -3.71 8.35 9.84
N MET A 13 -3.86 7.37 8.94
CA MET A 13 -5.16 6.89 8.47
C MET A 13 -5.42 5.48 8.97
N GLY A 14 -6.58 5.26 9.57
CA GLY A 14 -7.07 3.93 9.93
C GLY A 14 -8.09 3.41 8.91
N VAL A 15 -7.98 2.13 8.53
CA VAL A 15 -8.94 1.45 7.66
C VAL A 15 -9.64 0.35 8.44
N VAL A 16 -10.97 0.46 8.59
CA VAL A 16 -11.80 -0.47 9.36
C VAL A 16 -12.90 -1.07 8.50
N GLY A 17 -13.40 -2.25 8.87
CA GLY A 17 -14.44 -2.97 8.15
C GLY A 17 -14.45 -4.46 8.50
N GLU A 18 -15.46 -5.18 8.04
CA GLU A 18 -15.67 -6.61 8.33
C GLU A 18 -14.53 -7.50 7.81
N SER A 19 -14.38 -8.71 8.36
CA SER A 19 -13.42 -9.68 7.84
C SER A 19 -13.69 -9.96 6.35
N GLY A 20 -12.64 -10.04 5.54
CA GLY A 20 -12.77 -10.25 4.10
C GLY A 20 -13.15 -9.03 3.25
N CYS A 21 -13.41 -7.86 3.84
CA CYS A 21 -13.78 -6.67 3.06
C CYS A 21 -12.62 -6.05 2.24
N GLY A 22 -11.40 -6.59 2.31
CA GLY A 22 -10.26 -6.16 1.48
C GLY A 22 -9.24 -5.24 2.14
N LYS A 23 -9.29 -5.01 3.47
CA LYS A 23 -8.30 -4.17 4.19
C LYS A 23 -6.85 -4.61 3.99
N SER A 24 -6.57 -5.91 4.16
CA SER A 24 -5.23 -6.46 3.99
C SER A 24 -4.76 -6.40 2.53
N THR A 25 -5.70 -6.60 1.59
CA THR A 25 -5.44 -6.43 0.14
C THR A 25 -5.06 -4.99 -0.17
N LEU A 26 -5.79 -4.00 0.36
CA LEU A 26 -5.47 -2.58 0.21
C LEU A 26 -4.06 -2.27 0.73
N GLY A 27 -3.75 -2.66 1.97
CA GLY A 27 -2.43 -2.42 2.56
C GLY A 27 -1.30 -3.05 1.74
N ARG A 28 -1.45 -4.31 1.33
CA ARG A 28 -0.45 -5.01 0.48
C ARG A 28 -0.30 -4.40 -0.92
N THR A 29 -1.38 -3.85 -1.47
CA THR A 29 -1.36 -3.19 -2.79
C THR A 29 -0.58 -1.89 -2.75
N ILE A 30 -0.75 -1.08 -1.69
CA ILE A 30 -0.03 0.20 -1.52
C ILE A 30 1.49 0.01 -1.48
N ILE A 31 1.97 -1.08 -0.86
CA ILE A 31 3.40 -1.38 -0.71
C ILE A 31 3.95 -2.33 -1.78
N HIS A 32 3.22 -2.57 -2.87
CA HIS A 32 3.63 -3.47 -3.97
C HIS A 32 4.00 -4.90 -3.52
N LEU A 33 3.25 -5.46 -2.55
CA LEU A 33 3.22 -6.90 -2.29
C LEU A 33 2.14 -7.60 -3.12
N GLN A 34 1.21 -6.83 -3.69
CA GLN A 34 0.20 -7.29 -4.62
C GLN A 34 -0.01 -6.21 -5.68
N ASP A 35 -0.14 -6.61 -6.94
CA ASP A 35 -0.37 -5.65 -8.02
C ASP A 35 -1.79 -5.08 -7.97
N SER A 36 -1.90 -3.78 -8.24
CA SER A 36 -3.19 -3.15 -8.50
C SER A 36 -3.73 -3.64 -9.85
N THR A 37 -5.03 -3.93 -9.90
CA THR A 37 -5.69 -4.27 -11.17
C THR A 37 -5.87 -3.05 -12.07
N ASP A 38 -6.16 -1.90 -11.46
CA ASP A 38 -6.36 -0.61 -12.12
C ASP A 38 -6.18 0.53 -11.09
N GLY A 39 -6.20 1.77 -11.55
CA GLY A 39 -6.07 2.98 -10.74
C GLY A 39 -4.65 3.50 -10.67
N GLN A 40 -4.41 4.38 -9.71
CA GLN A 40 -3.13 5.07 -9.56
C GLN A 40 -2.73 5.16 -8.08
N ILE A 41 -1.45 4.93 -7.80
CA ILE A 41 -0.83 5.10 -6.49
C ILE A 41 0.19 6.23 -6.61
N ILE A 42 -0.02 7.31 -5.88
CA ILE A 42 0.90 8.45 -5.81
C ILE A 42 1.58 8.46 -4.44
N PHE A 43 2.91 8.40 -4.43
CA PHE A 43 3.72 8.53 -3.22
C PHE A 43 4.75 9.64 -3.41
N ASP A 44 4.79 10.58 -2.46
CA ASP A 44 5.68 11.75 -2.51
C ASP A 44 5.65 12.50 -3.87
N GLY A 45 4.43 12.69 -4.39
CA GLY A 45 4.19 13.35 -5.68
C GLY A 45 4.58 12.54 -6.93
N LYS A 46 5.09 11.32 -6.78
CA LYS A 46 5.48 10.43 -7.88
C LYS A 46 4.43 9.35 -8.08
N ASP A 47 4.13 9.06 -9.34
CA ASP A 47 3.34 7.87 -9.70
C ASP A 47 4.20 6.62 -9.51
N VAL A 48 3.78 5.77 -8.57
CA VAL A 48 4.46 4.52 -8.24
C VAL A 48 3.65 3.30 -8.66
N THR A 49 2.52 3.48 -9.35
CA THR A 49 1.60 2.40 -9.73
C THR A 49 2.30 1.24 -10.43
N LYS A 50 3.26 1.57 -11.30
CA LYS A 50 4.14 0.61 -11.98
C LYS A 50 5.57 1.09 -11.86
N VAL A 51 6.37 0.39 -11.08
CA VAL A 51 7.81 0.66 -10.91
C VAL A 51 8.63 -0.52 -11.39
N ASP A 52 9.84 -0.24 -11.86
CA ASP A 52 10.81 -1.28 -12.17
C ASP A 52 11.45 -1.84 -10.90
N LYS A 53 12.37 -2.81 -11.04
CA LYS A 53 13.00 -3.47 -9.90
C LYS A 53 13.80 -2.50 -9.01
N ASN A 54 14.41 -1.48 -9.60
CA ASN A 54 15.23 -0.52 -8.86
C ASN A 54 14.34 0.45 -8.09
N GLY A 55 13.33 1.02 -8.75
CA GLY A 55 12.35 1.90 -8.10
C GLY A 55 11.56 1.18 -7.00
N LEU A 56 11.28 -0.11 -7.18
CA LEU A 56 10.64 -0.92 -6.14
C LEU A 56 11.54 -1.12 -4.91
N ALA A 57 12.86 -1.28 -5.12
CA ALA A 57 13.80 -1.39 -4.01
C ALA A 57 13.88 -0.08 -3.22
N ASP A 58 13.90 1.06 -3.91
CA ASP A 58 13.90 2.38 -3.28
C ASP A 58 12.61 2.62 -2.49
N LEU A 59 11.44 2.34 -3.09
CA LEU A 59 10.15 2.48 -2.40
C LEU A 59 10.05 1.60 -1.15
N ARG A 60 10.63 0.40 -1.17
CA ARG A 60 10.66 -0.49 -0.01
C ARG A 60 11.60 -0.04 1.09
N ASN A 61 12.47 0.94 0.87
CA ASN A 61 13.20 1.61 1.95
C ASN A 61 12.30 2.65 2.64
N ASP A 62 11.48 3.37 1.86
CA ASP A 62 10.61 4.43 2.37
C ASP A 62 9.26 3.92 2.92
N MET A 63 8.81 2.75 2.46
CA MET A 63 7.55 2.12 2.87
C MET A 63 7.81 0.82 3.63
N GLN A 64 7.59 0.85 4.94
CA GLN A 64 7.72 -0.33 5.80
C GLN A 64 6.35 -0.90 6.19
N ILE A 65 6.26 -2.22 6.32
CA ILE A 65 5.07 -2.90 6.82
C ILE A 65 5.38 -3.69 8.08
N ILE A 66 4.48 -3.59 9.04
CA ILE A 66 4.42 -4.48 10.20
C ILE A 66 3.19 -5.36 10.00
N PHE A 67 3.40 -6.68 9.91
CA PHE A 67 2.31 -7.63 9.76
C PHE A 67 1.59 -7.85 11.10
N GLN A 68 0.27 -8.09 11.03
CA GLN A 68 -0.55 -8.35 12.22
C GLN A 68 -0.05 -9.56 13.02
N ASP A 69 0.45 -10.59 12.32
CA ASP A 69 1.17 -11.69 12.93
C ASP A 69 2.62 -11.65 12.42
N PRO A 70 3.58 -11.17 13.23
CA PRO A 70 4.98 -11.13 12.83
C PRO A 70 5.64 -12.52 12.82
N TYR A 71 4.95 -13.59 13.23
CA TYR A 71 5.50 -14.95 13.36
C TYR A 71 4.76 -16.04 12.55
N SER A 72 3.62 -15.76 11.93
CA SER A 72 2.93 -16.72 11.07
C SER A 72 3.67 -16.94 9.74
N SER A 73 4.04 -18.21 9.49
CA SER A 73 4.66 -18.73 8.26
C SER A 73 3.66 -18.87 7.10
#